data_AF-A0A2E7CW11-F1
#
_entry.id   AF-A0A2E7CW11-F1
#
_cell.length_a   1.000
_cell.length_b   1.000
_cell.length_c   1.000
_cell.angle_alpha   90.00
_cell.angle_beta   90.00
_cell.angle_gamma   90.00
#
_symmetry.space_group_name_H-M   'P 1'
#
loop_
_entity.id
_entity.type
_entity.pdbx_description
1 polymer ?
#
loop_
_entity_poly.entity_id
_entity_poly.type
_entity_poly.pdbx_seq_one_letter_code
_entity_poly.pdbx_strand_id
1 'polypeptide(L)'
;MMIMNPPYNIRIQQDEILEFYNEIGRRLKHHWSGFDAWVFSGDLQALKRIGLRPKRRIALFNGSIESKLVHLPLYMGSKRKGPNN
;
A
#
# COMPACT_ATOMS: atom_id res chain seq x y z
N MET A 1 -11.48 5.15 8.34
CA MET A 1 -10.35 5.49 7.45
C MET A 1 -9.05 5.28 8.22
N MET A 2 -8.01 4.73 7.58
CA MET A 2 -6.67 4.56 8.16
C MET A 2 -5.63 5.24 7.27
N ILE A 3 -4.65 5.89 7.88
CA ILE A 3 -3.51 6.53 7.20
C ILE A 3 -2.23 6.03 7.86
N MET A 4 -1.23 5.67 7.08
CA MET A 4 0.05 5.20 7.60
C MET A 4 1.23 5.72 6.77
N ASN A 5 2.37 5.90 7.45
CA ASN A 5 3.67 6.21 6.87
C ASN A 5 4.66 5.11 7.33
N PRO A 6 4.62 3.92 6.71
CA PRO A 6 5.46 2.80 7.13
C PRO A 6 6.94 3.12 6.85
N PRO A 7 7.89 2.47 7.55
CA PRO A 7 9.31 2.61 7.25
C PRO A 7 9.61 2.34 5.76
N TYR A 8 10.61 3.00 5.19
CA TYR A 8 10.92 2.93 3.75
C TYR A 8 12.41 3.02 3.41
N ASN A 9 13.31 2.53 4.29
CA ASN A 9 14.78 2.43 4.12
C ASN A 9 15.63 3.61 4.56
N ILE A 10 15.93 3.70 5.85
CA ILE A 10 17.26 4.24 6.24
C ILE A 10 18.05 3.23 7.11
N ARG A 11 17.42 2.18 7.65
CA ARG A 11 18.06 1.28 8.63
C ARG A 11 17.64 -0.21 8.58
N ILE A 12 16.86 -0.65 7.59
CA ILE A 12 16.30 -2.02 7.49
C ILE A 12 16.77 -2.64 6.17
N GLN A 13 17.02 -3.96 6.15
CA GLN A 13 17.41 -4.66 4.91
C GLN A 13 16.27 -4.65 3.89
N GLN A 14 16.61 -4.63 2.61
CA GLN A 14 15.62 -4.48 1.53
C GLN A 14 14.60 -5.63 1.50
N ASP A 15 15.00 -6.87 1.73
CA ASP A 15 14.06 -8.00 1.69
C ASP A 15 13.07 -7.96 2.86
N GLU A 16 13.54 -7.54 4.05
CA GLU A 16 12.69 -7.36 5.22
C GLU A 16 11.64 -6.26 5.00
N ILE A 17 12.00 -5.14 4.37
CA ILE A 17 11.02 -4.08 4.08
C ILE A 17 9.97 -4.54 3.05
N LEU A 18 10.39 -5.29 2.04
CA LEU A 18 9.45 -5.82 1.04
C LEU A 18 8.47 -6.81 1.66
N GLU A 19 8.93 -7.66 2.58
CA GLU A 19 8.05 -8.60 3.28
C GLU A 19 7.13 -7.89 4.28
N PHE A 20 7.62 -6.86 4.97
CA PHE A 20 6.77 -6.05 5.84
C PHE A 20 5.59 -5.40 5.08
N TYR A 21 5.84 -4.89 3.87
CA TYR A 21 4.75 -4.33 3.04
C TYR A 21 3.80 -5.41 2.50
N ASN A 22 4.28 -6.63 2.27
CA ASN A 22 3.44 -7.78 1.96
C ASN A 22 2.49 -8.09 3.13
N GLU A 23 3.01 -8.11 4.35
CA GLU A 23 2.21 -8.32 5.56
C GLU A 23 1.17 -7.22 5.80
N ILE A 24 1.52 -5.95 5.54
CA ILE A 24 0.56 -4.84 5.53
C ILE A 24 -0.60 -5.17 4.58
N GLY A 25 -0.29 -5.53 3.34
CA GLY A 25 -1.29 -5.93 2.33
C GLY A 25 -2.21 -7.03 2.82
N ARG A 26 -1.63 -8.10 3.39
CA ARG A 26 -2.37 -9.23 3.97
C ARG A 26 -3.29 -8.78 5.09
N ARG A 27 -2.79 -7.98 6.04
CA ARG A 27 -3.59 -7.48 7.17
C ARG A 27 -4.75 -6.61 6.70
N LEU A 28 -4.49 -5.66 5.80
CA LEU A 28 -5.53 -4.79 5.22
C LEU A 28 -6.63 -5.61 4.54
N LYS A 29 -6.25 -6.60 3.73
CA LYS A 29 -7.21 -7.44 3.00
C LYS A 29 -8.13 -8.24 3.93
N HIS A 30 -7.59 -8.82 4.99
CA HIS A 30 -8.32 -9.79 5.81
C HIS A 30 -9.04 -9.17 7.02
N HIS A 31 -8.59 -8.03 7.52
CA HIS A 31 -9.12 -7.48 8.78
C HIS A 31 -9.77 -6.10 8.65
N TRP A 32 -9.63 -5.42 7.51
CA TRP A 32 -10.05 -4.02 7.36
C TRP A 32 -11.04 -3.81 6.21
N SER A 33 -11.85 -4.83 5.90
CA SER A 33 -12.92 -4.71 4.90
C SER A 33 -13.90 -3.58 5.25
N GLY A 34 -14.28 -2.76 4.27
CA GLY A 34 -15.19 -1.62 4.45
C GLY A 34 -14.49 -0.29 4.74
N PHE A 35 -13.16 -0.28 4.86
CA PHE A 35 -12.37 0.92 5.15
C PHE A 35 -11.62 1.42 3.91
N ASP A 36 -11.18 2.67 3.96
CA ASP A 36 -10.13 3.18 3.09
C ASP A 36 -8.80 3.21 3.85
N ALA A 37 -7.74 2.71 3.21
CA ALA A 37 -6.36 2.87 3.67
C ALA A 37 -5.60 3.83 2.76
N TRP A 38 -4.80 4.69 3.37
CA TRP A 38 -3.87 5.59 2.70
C TRP A 38 -2.45 5.31 3.17
N VAL A 39 -1.55 4.98 2.25
CA VAL A 39 -0.17 4.62 2.54
C VAL A 39 0.76 5.64 1.92
N PHE A 40 1.54 6.33 2.74
CA PHE A 40 2.60 7.24 2.32
C PHE A 40 3.95 6.52 2.40
N SER A 41 4.72 6.49 1.32
CA SER A 41 6.05 5.86 1.33
C SER A 41 6.95 6.42 0.23
N GLY A 42 8.24 6.52 0.54
CA GLY A 42 9.32 6.78 -0.42
C GLY A 42 9.82 5.53 -1.15
N ASP A 43 9.48 4.33 -0.68
CA ASP A 43 9.90 3.08 -1.32
C ASP A 43 8.81 2.59 -2.29
N LEU A 44 9.01 2.92 -3.57
CA LEU A 44 8.08 2.56 -4.64
C LEU A 44 8.02 1.06 -4.93
N GLN A 45 9.06 0.29 -4.58
CA GLN A 45 9.06 -1.17 -4.76
C GLN A 45 8.28 -1.83 -3.61
N ALA A 46 8.50 -1.39 -2.38
CA ALA A 46 7.75 -1.86 -1.21
C ALA A 46 6.24 -1.56 -1.37
N LEU A 47 5.87 -0.38 -1.88
CA LEU A 47 4.46 -0.06 -2.18
C LEU A 47 3.78 -1.06 -3.14
N LYS A 48 4.52 -1.69 -4.07
CA LYS A 48 3.96 -2.72 -4.95
C LYS A 48 3.68 -4.02 -4.20
N ARG A 49 4.44 -4.33 -3.15
CA ARG A 49 4.30 -5.55 -2.35
C ARG A 49 3.03 -5.60 -1.51
N ILE A 50 2.36 -4.46 -1.29
CA ILE A 50 1.03 -4.40 -0.65
C ILE A 50 0.00 -5.28 -1.38
N GLY A 51 0.15 -5.49 -2.70
CA GLY A 51 -0.68 -6.46 -3.43
C GLY A 51 -2.17 -6.08 -3.55
N LEU A 52 -2.54 -4.86 -3.16
CA LEU A 52 -3.89 -4.32 -3.30
C LEU A 52 -3.94 -3.29 -4.44
N ARG A 53 -5.03 -3.30 -5.20
CA ARG A 53 -5.21 -2.39 -6.33
C ARG A 53 -5.54 -0.98 -5.82
N PRO A 54 -4.70 0.03 -6.10
CA PRO A 54 -4.99 1.39 -5.68
C PRO A 54 -6.08 2.03 -6.53
N LYS A 55 -6.87 2.89 -5.89
CA LYS A 55 -7.82 3.80 -6.56
C LYS A 55 -7.15 5.10 -6.99
N ARG A 56 -6.18 5.58 -6.21
CA ARG A 56 -5.44 6.81 -6.50
C ARG A 56 -3.98 6.66 -6.07
N ARG A 57 -3.09 7.32 -6.81
CA ARG A 57 -1.69 7.56 -6.45
C ARG A 57 -1.43 9.05 -6.60
N ILE A 58 -0.86 9.67 -5.59
CA ILE A 58 -0.51 11.10 -5.58
C ILE A 58 1.00 11.18 -5.37
N ALA A 59 1.70 11.81 -6.32
CA ALA A 59 3.12 12.08 -6.18
C ALA A 59 3.32 13.19 -5.13
N LEU A 60 4.24 12.97 -4.20
CA LEU A 60 4.57 13.86 -3.10
C LEU A 60 6.07 13.79 -2.83
N PHE A 61 6.54 14.58 -1.87
CA PHE A 61 7.91 14.53 -1.38
C PHE A 61 7.91 14.40 0.13
N ASN A 62 8.70 13.46 0.67
CA ASN A 62 9.01 13.38 2.09
C ASN A 62 10.38 14.05 2.32
N GLY A 63 10.36 15.37 2.52
CA GLY A 63 11.58 16.17 2.43
C GLY A 63 12.13 16.16 1.00
N SER A 64 13.36 15.71 0.81
CA SER A 64 13.99 15.56 -0.52
C SER A 64 13.68 14.21 -1.20
N ILE A 65 12.95 13.31 -0.53
CA ILE A 65 12.71 11.95 -1.01
C ILE A 65 11.42 11.91 -1.83
N GLU A 66 11.51 11.55 -3.12
CA GLU A 66 10.32 11.31 -3.95
C GLU A 66 9.47 10.20 -3.32
N SER A 67 8.20 10.51 -3.07
CA SER A 67 7.29 9.64 -2.32
C SER A 67 5.92 9.60 -2.98
N LYS A 68 5.12 8.59 -2.62
CA LYS A 68 3.73 8.50 -3.07
C LYS A 68 2.79 8.32 -1.91
N LEU A 69 1.67 9.02 -1.97
CA LEU A 69 0.50 8.73 -1.16
C LEU A 69 -0.48 7.87 -2.00
N VAL A 70 -0.75 6.66 -1.52
CA VAL A 70 -1.52 5.65 -2.24
C VAL A 70 -2.84 5.38 -1.52
N HIS A 71 -3.95 5.51 -2.25
CA HIS A 71 -5.29 5.21 -1.75
C HIS A 71 -5.71 3.79 -2.12
N LEU A 72 -6.08 3.01 -1.11
CA LEU A 72 -6.52 1.61 -1.19
C LEU A 72 -7.93 1.49 -0.57
N PRO A 73 -8.99 1.44 -1.39
CA PRO A 73 -10.30 1.03 -0.91
C PRO A 73 -10.27 -0.45 -0.56
N LEU A 74 -10.66 -0.79 0.66
CA LEU A 74 -10.67 -2.15 1.19
C LEU A 74 -12.09 -2.67 1.20
N TYR A 75 -12.33 -3.73 0.45
CA TYR A 75 -13.65 -4.35 0.30
C TYR A 75 -13.51 -5.85 0.50
N MET A 76 -14.60 -6.47 0.94
CA MET A 76 -14.66 -7.91 1.15
C MET A 76 -14.61 -8.62 -0.22
N GLY A 77 -13.77 -9.65 -0.34
CA GLY A 77 -13.57 -10.40 -1.57
C GLY A 77 -12.49 -9.82 -2.51
N SER A 78 -12.50 -10.24 -3.77
CA SER A 78 -11.58 -9.72 -4.80
C SER A 78 -12.36 -8.96 -5.87
N LYS A 79 -11.81 -7.86 -6.40
CA LYS A 79 -12.30 -7.29 -7.67
C LYS A 79 -11.91 -8.23 -8.80
N ARG A 80 -12.54 -9.40 -8.86
CA ARG A 80 -12.65 -10.13 -10.12
C ARG A 80 -13.52 -9.25 -11.00
N LYS A 81 -12.93 -8.70 -12.07
CA LYS A 81 -13.75 -8.39 -13.24
C LYS A 81 -14.39 -9.71 -13.63
N GLY A 82 -15.72 -9.82 -13.54
CA GLY A 82 -16.44 -10.91 -14.18
C GLY A 82 -16.09 -10.92 -15.68
N PRO A 83 -16.21 -12.07 -16.37
CA PRO A 83 -15.98 -12.10 -17.81
C PRO A 83 -16.98 -11.15 -18.50
N ASN A 84 -16.45 -10.33 -19.42
CA ASN A 84 -17.11 -9.46 -20.41
C ASN A 84 -17.74 -8.12 -19.98
N ASN A 85 -17.20 -7.04 -20.56
CA ASN A 85 -17.88 -6.29 -21.63
C ASN A 85 -16.83 -5.57 -22.48
#